data_AF-A0A0Q4REE0-F1
#
_entry.id   AF-A0A0Q4REE0-F1
#
_cell.length_a   1.000
_cell.length_b   1.000
_cell.length_c   1.000
_cell.angle_alpha   90.00
_cell.angle_beta   90.00
_cell.angle_gamma   90.00
#
_symmetry.space_group_name_H-M   'P 1'
#
loop_
_entity.id
_entity.type
_entity.pdbx_description
1 polymer ?
#
loop_
_entity_poly.entity_id
_entity_poly.type
_entity_poly.pdbx_seq_one_letter_code
_entity_poly.pdbx_strand_id
1 'polypeptide(L)'
;MSGTGHSSKDAEGAAFKWIRLTGFGREESCRRRERKDTRKARMLRHFYKNCFIPALEQTVFQENRYYHIHQEQLIELFLSSFRQLCHRLYARQQERLIGAISIIEYSLQASSNADELFAYRVEAYGEQGYDDSEPYFENYNTAWLYQFVPELMTNLNEQRKAYGGEILGGDIEDMMRGELVLFHQFAVGLIRSAIPRAISEPQYAALAKTDSFNIRLGQEGKQRKTIYIKHDVIDFEQ
;
A
#
# COMPACT_ATOMS: atom_id res chain seq x y z
N MET A 1 29.18 -15.92 26.78
CA MET A 1 28.51 -14.66 26.38
C MET A 1 29.35 -14.03 25.28
N SER A 2 28.96 -14.19 24.02
CA SER A 2 29.57 -13.50 22.88
C SER A 2 28.43 -13.00 22.02
N GLY A 3 28.11 -11.72 22.21
CA GLY A 3 27.07 -11.02 21.46
C GLY A 3 27.51 -10.83 20.02
N THR A 4 26.67 -11.30 19.10
CA THR A 4 26.76 -10.98 17.68
C THR A 4 26.07 -9.63 17.47
N GLY A 5 26.86 -8.56 17.36
CA GLY A 5 26.40 -7.30 16.81
C GLY A 5 26.08 -7.49 15.33
N HIS A 6 24.81 -7.70 15.00
CA HIS A 6 24.32 -7.52 13.63
C HIS A 6 24.32 -6.01 13.34
N SER A 7 25.16 -5.61 12.39
CA SER A 7 25.38 -4.23 12.00
C SER A 7 24.14 -3.66 11.31
N SER A 8 23.74 -2.45 11.71
CA SER A 8 22.70 -1.63 11.06
C SER A 8 22.85 -1.54 9.53
N LYS A 9 24.07 -1.67 9.01
CA LYS A 9 24.38 -1.60 7.58
C LYS A 9 23.88 -2.80 6.76
N ASP A 10 23.75 -3.97 7.39
CA ASP A 10 23.29 -5.19 6.70
C ASP A 10 21.78 -5.15 6.46
N ALA A 11 21.04 -4.53 7.38
CA ALA A 11 19.61 -4.28 7.24
C ALA A 11 19.31 -3.18 6.20
N GLU A 12 20.13 -2.12 6.15
CA GLU A 12 20.00 -1.07 5.12
C GLU A 12 20.21 -1.65 3.73
N GLY A 13 21.28 -2.44 3.52
CA GLY A 13 21.57 -3.09 2.25
C GLY A 13 20.45 -4.04 1.80
N ALA A 14 19.82 -4.76 2.72
CA ALA A 14 18.71 -5.68 2.43
C ALA A 14 17.43 -4.94 1.99
N ALA A 15 17.07 -3.83 2.65
CA ALA A 15 15.91 -3.02 2.28
C ALA A 15 16.05 -2.41 0.87
N PHE A 16 17.23 -1.87 0.56
CA PHE A 16 17.52 -1.33 -0.78
C PHE A 16 17.57 -2.41 -1.86
N LYS A 17 18.06 -3.62 -1.52
CA LYS A 17 18.06 -4.77 -2.42
C LYS A 17 16.63 -5.27 -2.68
N TRP A 18 15.76 -5.31 -1.67
CA TRP A 18 14.35 -5.68 -1.83
C TRP A 18 13.58 -4.70 -2.72
N ILE A 19 13.77 -3.39 -2.53
CA ILE A 19 13.16 -2.33 -3.37
C ILE A 19 13.72 -2.33 -4.81
N ARG A 20 14.97 -2.77 -5.02
CA ARG A 20 15.53 -2.95 -6.39
C ARG A 20 15.03 -4.21 -7.08
N LEU A 21 14.83 -5.31 -6.34
CA LEU A 21 14.44 -6.60 -6.90
C LEU A 21 12.96 -6.64 -7.35
N THR A 22 12.10 -5.76 -6.83
CA THR A 22 10.67 -5.70 -7.19
C THR A 22 10.36 -4.95 -8.51
N GLY A 23 11.38 -4.50 -9.25
CA GLY A 23 11.24 -4.14 -10.67
C GLY A 23 10.32 -2.95 -11.01
N PHE A 24 9.95 -2.09 -10.05
CA PHE A 24 9.08 -0.95 -10.31
C PHE A 24 9.87 0.36 -10.55
N GLY A 25 10.11 0.62 -11.83
CA GLY A 25 10.06 1.94 -12.48
C GLY A 25 10.60 3.18 -11.75
N ARG A 26 11.92 3.25 -11.51
CA ARG A 26 12.60 4.49 -11.09
C ARG A 26 12.73 5.57 -12.18
N GLU A 27 12.23 5.34 -13.40
CA GLU A 27 12.55 6.22 -14.54
C GLU A 27 11.38 7.00 -15.15
N GLU A 28 10.12 6.60 -14.96
CA GLU A 28 9.01 7.21 -15.73
C GLU A 28 8.35 8.42 -15.06
N SER A 29 8.37 8.53 -13.73
CA SER A 29 7.78 9.68 -13.03
C SER A 29 8.52 11.01 -13.33
N CYS A 30 9.79 10.93 -13.76
CA CYS A 30 10.57 12.10 -14.17
C CYS A 30 10.39 12.52 -15.64
N ARG A 31 9.87 11.66 -16.53
CA ARG A 31 9.94 11.90 -17.99
C ARG A 31 8.81 12.74 -18.59
N ARG A 32 7.70 13.00 -17.89
CA ARG A 32 6.53 13.73 -18.45
C ARG A 32 6.48 15.24 -18.22
N ARG A 33 7.57 15.85 -17.77
CA ARG A 33 7.68 17.32 -17.64
C ARG A 33 8.91 17.80 -18.39
N GLU A 34 8.83 17.86 -19.72
CA GLU A 34 9.58 18.87 -20.49
C GLU A 34 9.04 20.26 -20.10
N ARG A 35 9.30 20.65 -18.84
CA ARG A 35 9.00 21.97 -18.33
C ARG A 35 10.24 22.81 -18.56
N LYS A 36 10.05 23.90 -19.31
CA LYS A 36 10.86 25.13 -19.33
C LYS A 36 11.79 25.20 -18.10
N ASP A 37 13.10 25.32 -18.34
CA ASP A 37 14.11 25.33 -17.26
C ASP A 37 13.99 26.59 -16.40
N THR A 38 13.04 26.58 -15.48
CA THR A 38 12.73 27.68 -14.57
C THR A 38 13.57 27.58 -13.31
N ARG A 39 13.78 28.71 -12.64
CA ARG A 39 14.39 28.76 -11.30
C ARG A 39 13.70 27.79 -10.33
N LYS A 40 12.36 27.81 -10.27
CA LYS A 40 11.56 26.89 -9.46
C LYS A 40 11.83 25.42 -9.81
N ALA A 41 11.86 25.06 -11.10
CA ALA A 41 12.16 23.68 -11.51
C ALA A 41 13.56 23.21 -11.07
N ARG A 42 14.58 24.08 -11.16
CA ARG A 42 15.93 23.76 -10.66
C ARG A 42 15.95 23.57 -9.14
N MET A 43 15.25 24.43 -8.40
CA MET A 43 15.12 24.32 -6.94
C MET A 43 14.37 23.06 -6.51
N LEU A 44 13.27 22.72 -7.17
CA LEU A 44 12.54 21.47 -6.91
C LEU A 44 13.41 20.24 -7.18
N ARG A 45 14.16 20.21 -8.29
CA ARG A 45 15.09 19.10 -8.56
C ARG A 45 16.19 18.99 -7.51
N HIS A 46 16.73 20.12 -7.06
CA HIS A 46 17.73 20.13 -6.00
C HIS A 46 17.15 19.64 -4.67
N PHE A 47 15.98 20.15 -4.26
CA PHE A 47 15.30 19.71 -3.04
C PHE A 47 14.93 18.23 -3.09
N TYR A 48 14.38 17.76 -4.20
CA TYR A 48 14.01 16.36 -4.37
C TYR A 48 15.24 15.46 -4.16
N LYS A 49 16.37 15.77 -4.79
CA LYS A 49 17.59 14.95 -4.71
C LYS A 49 18.30 15.03 -3.35
N ASN A 50 18.40 16.22 -2.76
CA ASN A 50 19.27 16.44 -1.60
C ASN A 50 18.54 16.45 -0.26
N CYS A 51 17.22 16.64 -0.27
CA CYS A 51 16.39 16.71 0.94
C CYS A 51 15.38 15.57 0.96
N PHE A 52 14.56 15.46 -0.10
CA PHE A 52 13.45 14.51 -0.14
C PHE A 52 13.90 13.06 -0.18
N ILE A 53 14.74 12.68 -1.16
CA ILE A 53 15.18 11.28 -1.32
C ILE A 53 15.90 10.76 -0.07
N PRO A 54 16.89 11.46 0.53
CA PRO A 54 17.55 10.95 1.74
C PRO A 54 16.59 10.76 2.91
N ALA A 55 15.65 11.71 3.11
CA ALA A 55 14.67 11.61 4.18
C ALA A 55 13.68 10.45 3.92
N LEU A 56 13.20 10.30 2.68
CA LEU A 56 12.32 9.21 2.28
C LEU A 56 13.00 7.84 2.48
N GLU A 57 14.26 7.70 2.08
CA GLU A 57 15.02 6.46 2.24
C GLU A 57 15.13 6.06 3.72
N GLN A 58 15.40 7.02 4.60
CA GLN A 58 15.41 6.80 6.04
C GLN A 58 14.04 6.37 6.56
N THR A 59 12.97 7.03 6.12
CA THR A 59 11.58 6.67 6.51
C THR A 59 11.22 5.27 6.03
N VAL A 60 11.50 4.93 4.77
CA VAL A 60 11.24 3.58 4.24
C VAL A 60 12.04 2.53 4.99
N PHE A 61 13.27 2.83 5.42
CA PHE A 61 14.04 1.94 6.27
C PHE A 61 13.39 1.73 7.65
N GLN A 62 12.86 2.79 8.27
CA GLN A 62 12.14 2.71 9.54
C GLN A 62 10.85 1.89 9.40
N GLU A 63 10.04 2.14 8.36
CA GLU A 63 8.85 1.35 8.06
C GLU A 63 9.19 -0.12 7.85
N ASN A 64 10.24 -0.40 7.06
CA ASN A 64 10.69 -1.77 6.82
C ASN A 64 11.08 -2.49 8.12
N ARG A 65 11.80 -1.81 9.02
CA ARG A 65 12.14 -2.37 10.34
C ARG A 65 10.90 -2.62 11.17
N TYR A 66 9.98 -1.66 11.23
CA TYR A 66 8.72 -1.80 11.96
C TYR A 66 7.90 -3.00 11.42
N TYR A 67 7.74 -3.09 10.11
CA TYR A 67 7.05 -4.20 9.45
C TYR A 67 7.62 -5.57 9.86
N HIS A 68 8.94 -5.75 9.83
CA HIS A 68 9.56 -7.03 10.18
C HIS A 68 9.46 -7.35 11.68
N ILE A 69 9.58 -6.35 12.55
CA ILE A 69 9.47 -6.56 14.01
C ILE A 69 8.02 -6.92 14.40
N HIS A 70 7.04 -6.31 13.75
CA HIS A 70 5.62 -6.43 14.09
C HIS A 70 4.83 -7.31 13.12
N GLN A 71 5.48 -8.07 12.24
CA GLN A 71 4.83 -8.76 11.12
C GLN A 71 3.63 -9.61 11.56
N GLU A 72 3.81 -10.45 12.59
CA GLU A 72 2.75 -11.33 13.09
C GLU A 72 1.56 -10.54 13.66
N GLN A 73 1.83 -9.47 14.40
CA GLN A 73 0.79 -8.58 14.93
C GLN A 73 0.02 -7.91 13.79
N LEU A 74 0.70 -7.47 12.73
CA LEU A 74 0.08 -6.88 11.56
C LEU A 74 -0.79 -7.90 10.80
N ILE A 75 -0.34 -9.16 10.71
CA ILE A 75 -1.12 -10.25 10.13
C ILE A 75 -2.41 -10.46 10.95
N GLU A 76 -2.33 -10.49 12.27
CA GLU A 76 -3.51 -10.61 13.13
C GLU A 76 -4.50 -9.45 12.97
N LEU A 77 -3.99 -8.22 12.84
CA LEU A 77 -4.84 -7.05 12.56
C LEU A 77 -5.54 -7.18 11.21
N PHE A 78 -4.84 -7.64 10.18
CA PHE A 78 -5.44 -7.94 8.88
C PHE A 78 -6.50 -9.05 9.01
N LEU A 79 -6.20 -10.18 9.66
CA LEU A 79 -7.14 -11.30 9.82
C LEU A 79 -8.39 -10.89 10.61
N SER A 80 -8.23 -10.05 11.63
CA SER A 80 -9.36 -9.45 12.35
C SER A 80 -10.25 -8.63 11.40
N SER A 81 -9.67 -7.75 10.59
CA SER A 81 -10.41 -6.96 9.59
C SER A 81 -11.07 -7.86 8.53
N PHE A 82 -10.38 -8.88 8.05
CA PHE A 82 -10.90 -9.82 7.07
C PHE A 82 -12.08 -10.64 7.59
N ARG A 83 -12.03 -11.10 8.85
CA ARG A 83 -13.17 -11.78 9.50
C ARG A 83 -14.38 -10.87 9.59
N GLN A 84 -14.18 -9.60 9.93
CA GLN A 84 -15.26 -8.61 9.99
C GLN A 84 -15.85 -8.32 8.60
N LEU A 85 -15.02 -8.18 7.57
CA LEU A 85 -15.45 -8.08 6.18
C LEU A 85 -16.33 -9.28 5.82
N CYS A 86 -15.86 -10.50 6.06
CA CYS A 86 -16.62 -11.72 5.75
C CYS A 86 -17.96 -11.75 6.49
N HIS A 87 -18.01 -11.36 7.76
CA HIS A 87 -19.26 -11.26 8.51
C HIS A 87 -20.24 -10.27 7.88
N ARG A 88 -19.77 -9.09 7.47
CA ARG A 88 -20.62 -8.07 6.82
C ARG A 88 -21.13 -8.53 5.46
N LEU A 89 -20.26 -9.14 4.64
CA LEU A 89 -20.67 -9.71 3.36
C LEU A 89 -21.70 -10.83 3.53
N TYR A 90 -21.50 -11.71 4.51
CA TYR A 90 -22.44 -12.78 4.82
C TYR A 90 -23.81 -12.23 5.20
N ALA A 91 -23.87 -11.22 6.08
CA ALA A 91 -25.13 -10.57 6.46
C ALA A 91 -25.86 -10.00 5.23
N ARG A 92 -25.14 -9.34 4.31
CA ARG A 92 -25.72 -8.83 3.06
C ARG A 92 -26.22 -9.94 2.13
N GLN A 93 -25.55 -11.09 2.09
CA GLN A 93 -26.03 -12.27 1.35
C GLN A 93 -27.34 -12.80 1.93
N GLN A 94 -27.48 -12.84 3.26
CA GLN A 94 -28.73 -13.25 3.92
C GLN A 94 -29.88 -12.29 3.62
N GLU A 95 -29.58 -11.00 3.52
CA GLU A 95 -30.54 -9.96 3.13
C GLU A 95 -30.79 -9.89 1.62
N ARG A 96 -30.12 -10.74 0.81
CA ARG A 96 -30.17 -10.74 -0.66
C ARG A 96 -29.77 -9.41 -1.31
N LEU A 97 -28.93 -8.64 -0.61
CA LEU A 97 -28.38 -7.38 -1.11
C LEU A 97 -27.14 -7.58 -1.99
N ILE A 98 -26.51 -8.75 -1.90
CA ILE A 98 -25.40 -9.16 -2.76
C ILE A 98 -25.49 -10.67 -2.97
N GLY A 99 -25.22 -11.12 -4.21
CA GLY A 99 -25.20 -12.55 -4.56
C GLY A 99 -23.94 -13.25 -4.09
N ALA A 100 -23.61 -14.38 -4.73
CA ALA A 100 -22.32 -15.03 -4.48
C ALA A 100 -21.16 -14.10 -4.86
N ILE A 101 -20.15 -13.98 -3.99
CA ILE A 101 -19.03 -13.07 -4.21
C ILE A 101 -18.13 -13.61 -5.33
N SER A 102 -17.73 -12.76 -6.28
CA SER A 102 -16.75 -13.09 -7.32
C SER A 102 -15.40 -12.42 -7.10
N ILE A 103 -15.36 -11.24 -6.51
CA ILE A 103 -14.11 -10.49 -6.32
C ILE A 103 -14.13 -9.86 -4.93
N ILE A 104 -13.03 -9.99 -4.20
CA ILE A 104 -12.66 -9.06 -3.12
C ILE A 104 -11.40 -8.33 -3.54
N GLU A 105 -11.43 -7.02 -3.58
CA GLU A 105 -10.33 -6.18 -4.03
C GLU A 105 -9.86 -5.26 -2.90
N TYR A 106 -8.56 -5.29 -2.64
CA TYR A 106 -7.87 -4.31 -1.82
C TYR A 106 -7.18 -3.31 -2.75
N SER A 107 -7.58 -2.05 -2.68
CA SER A 107 -7.07 -1.01 -3.56
C SER A 107 -6.50 0.15 -2.77
N LEU A 108 -5.23 0.47 -3.03
CA LEU A 108 -4.60 1.71 -2.59
C LEU A 108 -5.18 2.87 -3.40
N GLN A 109 -5.73 3.85 -2.72
CA GLN A 109 -6.27 5.08 -3.28
C GLN A 109 -5.49 6.28 -2.75
N ALA A 110 -5.26 7.28 -3.61
CA ALA A 110 -4.85 8.59 -3.12
C ALA A 110 -6.06 9.16 -2.35
N SER A 111 -5.84 9.60 -1.12
CA SER A 111 -6.93 10.17 -0.35
C SER A 111 -7.23 11.59 -0.82
N SER A 112 -8.51 11.93 -0.87
CA SER A 112 -8.98 13.30 -1.11
C SER A 112 -9.03 14.12 0.18
N ASN A 113 -8.76 13.50 1.34
CA ASN A 113 -8.67 14.18 2.62
C ASN A 113 -7.32 14.90 2.72
N ALA A 114 -7.32 16.16 3.16
CA ALA A 114 -6.07 16.89 3.37
C ALA A 114 -5.20 16.29 4.50
N ASP A 115 -5.84 15.61 5.47
CA ASP A 115 -5.16 15.04 6.63
C ASP A 115 -4.62 13.61 6.38
N GLU A 116 -4.95 13.00 5.25
CA GLU A 116 -4.49 11.67 4.88
C GLU A 116 -3.92 11.69 3.46
N LEU A 117 -2.71 11.20 3.27
CA LEU A 117 -2.10 11.17 1.93
C LEU A 117 -2.66 10.03 1.06
N PHE A 118 -3.26 9.01 1.67
CA PHE A 118 -3.74 7.78 1.02
C PHE A 118 -4.71 7.03 1.93
N ALA A 119 -5.48 6.13 1.35
CA ALA A 119 -6.34 5.18 2.05
C ALA A 119 -6.34 3.84 1.33
N TYR A 120 -6.63 2.76 2.06
CA TYR A 120 -6.97 1.48 1.46
C TYR A 120 -8.47 1.28 1.48
N ARG A 121 -9.03 1.02 0.30
CA ARG A 121 -10.41 0.63 0.14
C ARG A 121 -10.48 -0.86 -0.14
N VAL A 122 -11.44 -1.50 0.50
CA VAL A 122 -11.83 -2.88 0.22
C VAL A 122 -13.14 -2.83 -0.52
N GLU A 123 -13.21 -3.51 -1.66
CA GLU A 123 -14.42 -3.66 -2.44
C GLU A 123 -14.76 -5.12 -2.61
N ALA A 124 -16.04 -5.47 -2.52
CA ALA A 124 -16.51 -6.81 -2.82
C ALA A 124 -17.63 -6.75 -3.85
N TYR A 125 -17.49 -7.58 -4.86
CA TYR A 125 -18.39 -7.68 -5.98
C TYR A 125 -19.09 -9.04 -5.94
N GLY A 126 -20.39 -9.05 -6.17
CA GLY A 126 -21.23 -10.22 -6.36
C GLY A 126 -20.99 -10.91 -7.70
N GLU A 127 -22.02 -11.52 -8.27
CA GLU A 127 -21.88 -12.50 -9.35
C GLU A 127 -21.45 -11.87 -10.69
N GLN A 128 -21.83 -10.63 -10.96
CA GLN A 128 -21.45 -9.94 -12.21
C GLN A 128 -20.07 -9.26 -12.10
N GLY A 129 -19.40 -9.36 -10.95
CA GLY A 129 -18.09 -8.75 -10.76
C GLY A 129 -18.17 -7.23 -10.93
N TYR A 130 -17.29 -6.64 -11.74
CA TYR A 130 -17.26 -5.19 -11.95
C TYR A 130 -18.52 -4.62 -12.63
N ASP A 131 -19.37 -5.47 -13.21
CA ASP A 131 -20.64 -5.05 -13.81
C ASP A 131 -21.78 -4.96 -12.78
N ASP A 132 -21.53 -5.29 -11.51
CA ASP A 132 -22.50 -5.08 -10.43
C ASP A 132 -22.77 -3.58 -10.22
N SER A 133 -24.04 -3.22 -10.13
CA SER A 133 -24.47 -1.83 -9.95
C SER A 133 -24.17 -1.26 -8.56
N GLU A 134 -24.05 -2.12 -7.55
CA GLU A 134 -23.84 -1.73 -6.15
C GLU A 134 -22.81 -2.66 -5.46
N PRO A 135 -21.51 -2.47 -5.72
CA PRO A 135 -20.48 -3.19 -4.98
C PRO A 135 -20.50 -2.79 -3.50
N TYR A 136 -20.14 -3.74 -2.64
CA TYR A 136 -19.88 -3.43 -1.25
C TYR A 136 -18.50 -2.75 -1.14
N PHE A 137 -18.38 -1.74 -0.29
CA PHE A 137 -17.09 -1.12 -0.01
C PHE A 137 -16.92 -0.74 1.46
N GLU A 138 -15.68 -0.77 1.93
CA GLU A 138 -15.27 -0.26 3.23
C GLU A 138 -13.80 0.17 3.24
N ASN A 139 -13.38 0.91 4.27
CA ASN A 139 -11.98 1.29 4.44
C ASN A 139 -11.23 0.24 5.26
N TYR A 140 -10.05 -0.16 4.80
CA TYR A 140 -9.09 -0.94 5.58
C TYR A 140 -8.11 0.01 6.27
N ASN A 141 -8.01 -0.10 7.59
CA ASN A 141 -7.10 0.75 8.36
C ASN A 141 -5.65 0.32 8.12
N THR A 142 -4.92 1.18 7.41
CA THR A 142 -3.49 1.01 7.11
C THR A 142 -2.62 2.07 7.76
N ALA A 143 -3.02 2.62 8.92
CA ALA A 143 -2.21 3.60 9.63
C ALA A 143 -0.77 3.10 9.90
N TRP A 144 -0.61 1.79 10.08
CA TRP A 144 0.69 1.13 10.29
C TRP A 144 1.63 1.20 9.07
N LEU A 145 1.12 1.37 7.84
CA LEU A 145 1.96 1.43 6.62
C LEU A 145 2.74 2.74 6.52
N TYR A 146 2.34 3.74 7.30
CA TYR A 146 2.78 5.11 7.14
C TYR A 146 3.02 5.78 8.48
N GLN A 147 3.37 4.97 9.48
CA GLN A 147 3.58 5.39 10.85
C GLN A 147 4.62 6.51 10.97
N PHE A 148 5.64 6.52 10.10
CA PHE A 148 6.74 7.48 10.11
C PHE A 148 6.57 8.60 9.07
N VAL A 149 5.53 8.55 8.23
CA VAL A 149 5.27 9.59 7.21
C VAL A 149 4.93 10.96 7.81
N PRO A 150 4.16 11.09 8.91
CA PRO A 150 3.91 12.40 9.51
C PRO A 150 5.20 13.12 9.94
N GLU A 151 6.17 12.38 10.48
CA GLU A 151 7.48 12.92 10.86
C GLU A 151 8.28 13.35 9.63
N LEU A 152 8.30 12.51 8.58
CA LEU A 152 8.90 12.85 7.29
C LEU A 152 8.32 14.15 6.72
N MET A 153 6.99 14.27 6.68
CA MET A 153 6.30 15.44 6.17
C MET A 153 6.63 16.70 6.98
N THR A 154 6.73 16.58 8.30
CA THR A 154 7.12 17.68 9.20
C THR A 154 8.55 18.12 8.89
N ASN A 155 9.50 17.18 8.80
CA ASN A 155 10.90 17.46 8.52
C ASN A 155 11.10 18.12 7.15
N LEU A 156 10.46 17.60 6.11
CA LEU A 156 10.54 18.17 4.76
C LEU A 156 9.94 19.58 4.70
N ASN A 157 8.84 19.82 5.42
CA ASN A 157 8.24 21.15 5.53
C ASN A 157 9.17 22.15 6.23
N GLU A 158 10.01 21.71 7.17
CA GLU A 158 11.03 22.56 7.78
C GLU A 158 12.17 22.84 6.80
N GLN A 159 12.70 21.80 6.15
CA GLN A 159 13.82 21.92 5.20
C GLN A 159 13.47 22.83 4.01
N ARG A 160 12.24 22.80 3.50
CA ARG A 160 11.85 23.65 2.35
C ARG A 160 11.91 25.15 2.66
N LYS A 161 11.91 25.56 3.94
CA LYS A 161 12.02 26.99 4.32
C LYS A 161 13.32 27.62 3.81
N ALA A 162 14.39 26.83 3.69
CA ALA A 162 15.68 27.27 3.12
C ALA A 162 15.59 27.70 1.64
N TYR A 163 14.49 27.39 0.95
CA TYR A 163 14.26 27.72 -0.46
C TYR A 163 13.44 29.00 -0.63
N GLY A 164 13.27 29.82 0.43
CA GLY A 164 12.71 31.17 0.32
C GLY A 164 11.27 31.23 -0.18
N GLY A 165 10.47 30.18 0.07
CA GLY A 165 9.06 30.12 -0.34
C GLY A 165 8.82 29.65 -1.79
N GLU A 166 9.86 29.35 -2.56
CA GLU A 166 9.73 28.81 -3.93
C GLU A 166 9.16 27.39 -3.97
N ILE A 167 9.40 26.62 -2.90
CA ILE A 167 8.87 25.28 -2.66
C ILE A 167 7.74 25.37 -1.65
N LEU A 168 6.55 24.94 -2.05
CA LEU A 168 5.33 24.97 -1.26
C LEU A 168 5.07 23.61 -0.60
N GLY A 169 4.17 23.57 0.40
CA GLY A 169 3.75 22.32 1.03
C GLY A 169 3.16 21.34 0.01
N GLY A 170 2.31 21.82 -0.90
CA GLY A 170 1.76 21.02 -1.98
C GLY A 170 2.81 20.44 -2.94
N ASP A 171 3.99 21.08 -3.10
CA ASP A 171 5.08 20.50 -3.88
C ASP A 171 5.66 19.25 -3.18
N ILE A 172 5.69 19.21 -1.84
CA ILE A 172 6.12 18.04 -1.05
C ILE A 172 5.07 16.93 -1.14
N GLU A 173 3.79 17.26 -0.99
CA GLU A 173 2.71 16.29 -1.12
C GLU A 173 2.69 15.63 -2.50
N ASP A 174 2.92 16.41 -3.56
CA ASP A 174 3.08 15.89 -4.92
C ASP A 174 4.24 14.90 -5.04
N MET A 175 5.39 15.21 -4.41
CA MET A 175 6.53 14.29 -4.36
C MET A 175 6.15 13.00 -3.63
N MET A 176 5.54 13.09 -2.45
CA MET A 176 5.10 11.92 -1.68
C MET A 176 4.07 11.07 -2.45
N ARG A 177 3.11 11.71 -3.14
CA ARG A 177 2.16 11.01 -4.02
C ARG A 177 2.86 10.19 -5.11
N GLY A 178 3.99 10.69 -5.62
CA GLY A 178 4.82 9.97 -6.59
C GLY A 178 5.46 8.69 -6.05
N GLU A 179 5.70 8.62 -4.74
CA GLU A 179 6.45 7.54 -4.09
C GLU A 179 5.58 6.55 -3.31
N LEU A 180 4.25 6.72 -3.33
CA LEU A 180 3.31 5.86 -2.58
C LEU A 180 3.45 4.37 -2.91
N VAL A 181 3.89 4.06 -4.12
CA VAL A 181 4.12 2.69 -4.57
C VAL A 181 5.17 1.97 -3.73
N LEU A 182 6.09 2.69 -3.08
CA LEU A 182 7.09 2.09 -2.20
C LEU A 182 6.43 1.47 -0.96
N PHE A 183 5.52 2.21 -0.33
CA PHE A 183 4.82 1.75 0.87
C PHE A 183 3.77 0.67 0.56
N HIS A 184 3.16 0.73 -0.62
CA HIS A 184 2.23 -0.30 -1.12
C HIS A 184 2.85 -1.71 -1.06
N GLN A 185 4.17 -1.84 -1.25
CA GLN A 185 4.86 -3.13 -1.22
C GLN A 185 4.76 -3.83 0.14
N PHE A 186 4.73 -3.09 1.25
CA PHE A 186 4.56 -3.69 2.58
C PHE A 186 3.18 -4.31 2.74
N ALA A 187 2.12 -3.64 2.27
CA ALA A 187 0.78 -4.21 2.28
C ALA A 187 0.66 -5.42 1.37
N VAL A 188 1.32 -5.39 0.20
CA VAL A 188 1.41 -6.56 -0.69
C VAL A 188 2.06 -7.73 0.02
N GLY A 189 3.21 -7.53 0.67
CA GLY A 189 3.87 -8.57 1.46
C GLY A 189 2.99 -9.10 2.58
N LEU A 190 2.35 -8.21 3.34
CA LEU A 190 1.51 -8.56 4.49
C LEU A 190 0.31 -9.41 4.05
N ILE A 191 -0.51 -8.88 3.15
CA ILE A 191 -1.77 -9.49 2.75
C ILE A 191 -1.48 -10.86 2.14
N ARG A 192 -0.48 -10.98 1.25
CA ARG A 192 -0.08 -12.27 0.67
C ARG A 192 0.33 -13.29 1.73
N SER A 193 1.07 -12.86 2.75
CA SER A 193 1.46 -13.73 3.86
C SER A 193 0.26 -14.16 4.71
N ALA A 194 -0.77 -13.32 4.81
CA ALA A 194 -1.96 -13.57 5.60
C ALA A 194 -3.03 -14.41 4.89
N ILE A 195 -3.09 -14.39 3.55
CA ILE A 195 -4.12 -15.08 2.75
C ILE A 195 -4.31 -16.56 3.14
N PRO A 196 -3.26 -17.40 3.27
CA PRO A 196 -3.44 -18.81 3.62
C PRO A 196 -4.22 -19.01 4.93
N ARG A 197 -4.02 -18.13 5.90
CA ARG A 197 -4.74 -18.14 7.18
C ARG A 197 -6.15 -17.58 7.01
N ALA A 198 -6.28 -16.48 6.25
CA ALA A 198 -7.56 -15.83 5.98
C ALA A 198 -8.57 -16.76 5.30
N ILE A 199 -8.15 -17.52 4.29
CA ILE A 199 -9.03 -18.48 3.60
C ILE A 199 -9.35 -19.74 4.43
N SER A 200 -8.63 -19.94 5.54
CA SER A 200 -8.91 -21.02 6.49
C SER A 200 -9.91 -20.60 7.58
N GLU A 201 -10.31 -19.32 7.61
CA GLU A 201 -11.25 -18.80 8.60
C GLU A 201 -12.67 -19.33 8.38
N PRO A 202 -13.41 -19.71 9.44
CA PRO A 202 -14.81 -20.15 9.32
C PRO A 202 -15.71 -19.11 8.65
N GLN A 203 -15.46 -17.82 8.91
CA GLN A 203 -16.22 -16.70 8.33
C GLN A 203 -16.05 -16.65 6.80
N TYR A 204 -14.85 -16.98 6.30
CA TYR A 204 -14.63 -17.09 4.86
C TYR A 204 -15.36 -18.29 4.29
N ALA A 205 -15.30 -19.45 4.95
CA ALA A 205 -15.99 -20.66 4.50
C ALA A 205 -17.51 -20.46 4.38
N ALA A 206 -18.10 -19.67 5.29
CA ALA A 206 -19.54 -19.38 5.30
C ALA A 206 -20.05 -18.52 4.13
N LEU A 207 -19.17 -17.76 3.45
CA LEU A 207 -19.58 -16.93 2.33
C LEU A 207 -19.98 -17.76 1.10
N ALA A 208 -21.11 -17.44 0.49
CA ALA A 208 -21.38 -17.90 -0.87
C ALA A 208 -20.41 -17.19 -1.83
N LYS A 209 -19.70 -17.98 -2.64
CA LYS A 209 -18.68 -17.48 -3.57
C LYS A 209 -18.88 -18.15 -4.91
N THR A 210 -18.74 -17.40 -6.00
CA THR A 210 -18.74 -17.97 -7.37
C THR A 210 -17.54 -18.91 -7.55
N ASP A 211 -17.53 -19.68 -8.63
CA ASP A 211 -16.42 -20.60 -8.93
C ASP A 211 -15.15 -19.86 -9.36
N SER A 212 -15.32 -18.70 -10.00
CA SER A 212 -14.24 -17.78 -10.40
C SER A 212 -13.82 -16.81 -9.29
N PHE A 213 -14.21 -17.05 -8.03
CA PHE A 213 -13.88 -16.15 -6.94
C PHE A 213 -12.38 -15.91 -6.83
N ASN A 214 -12.00 -14.65 -6.68
CA ASN A 214 -10.60 -14.25 -6.53
C ASN A 214 -10.45 -13.07 -5.56
N ILE A 215 -9.28 -12.99 -4.94
CA ILE A 215 -8.87 -11.84 -4.14
C ILE A 215 -7.80 -11.09 -4.91
N ARG A 216 -7.95 -9.77 -5.03
CA ARG A 216 -7.08 -8.89 -5.79
C ARG A 216 -6.48 -7.82 -4.89
N LEU A 217 -5.29 -7.38 -5.27
CA LEU A 217 -4.57 -6.30 -4.61
C LEU A 217 -3.94 -5.39 -5.66
N GLY A 218 -4.11 -4.09 -5.52
CA GLY A 218 -3.50 -3.15 -6.44
C GLY A 218 -3.64 -1.69 -6.02
N GLN A 219 -3.34 -0.83 -6.99
CA GLN A 219 -3.60 0.59 -6.90
C GLN A 219 -4.74 0.94 -7.85
N GLU A 220 -5.63 1.82 -7.42
CA GLU A 220 -6.72 2.31 -8.25
C GLU A 220 -6.20 2.92 -9.56
N GLY A 221 -6.89 2.63 -10.67
CA GLY A 221 -6.51 3.10 -12.00
C GLY A 221 -5.22 2.47 -12.57
N LYS A 222 -4.64 1.48 -11.89
CA LYS A 222 -3.46 0.73 -12.36
C LYS A 222 -3.75 -0.77 -12.49
N GLN A 223 -2.80 -1.50 -13.07
CA GLN A 223 -2.83 -2.95 -13.12
C GLN A 223 -2.93 -3.54 -11.71
N ARG A 224 -3.91 -4.43 -11.51
CA ARG A 224 -4.19 -5.09 -10.23
C ARG A 224 -3.73 -6.53 -10.27
N LYS A 225 -3.07 -6.99 -9.21
CA LYS A 225 -2.57 -8.35 -9.09
C LYS A 225 -3.60 -9.22 -8.39
N THR A 226 -3.96 -10.34 -9.01
CA THR A 226 -4.71 -11.39 -8.31
C THR A 226 -3.76 -12.06 -7.32
N ILE A 227 -4.16 -12.16 -6.05
CA ILE A 227 -3.36 -12.77 -4.97
C ILE A 227 -3.91 -14.13 -4.52
N TYR A 228 -5.14 -14.47 -4.91
CA TYR A 228 -5.78 -15.76 -4.63
C TYR A 228 -6.89 -16.04 -5.65
N ILE A 229 -7.08 -17.32 -6.00
CA ILE A 229 -8.21 -17.83 -6.80
C ILE A 229 -8.78 -19.04 -6.04
N LYS A 230 -10.11 -19.16 -5.95
CA LYS A 230 -10.84 -20.17 -5.14
C LYS A 230 -10.45 -21.64 -5.41
N HIS A 231 -9.72 -21.91 -6.49
CA HIS A 231 -9.35 -23.26 -6.91
C HIS A 231 -7.87 -23.40 -7.31
N ASP A 232 -7.04 -22.36 -7.14
CA ASP A 232 -5.60 -22.39 -7.42
C ASP A 232 -4.79 -21.76 -6.28
N VAL A 233 -3.72 -22.44 -5.85
CA VAL A 233 -2.60 -21.78 -5.16
C VAL A 233 -1.84 -21.05 -6.26
N ILE A 234 -1.96 -19.72 -6.33
CA ILE A 234 -1.14 -18.95 -7.27
C ILE A 234 0.30 -18.92 -6.73
N ASP A 235 1.19 -19.68 -7.37
CA ASP A 235 2.63 -19.49 -7.23
C ASP A 235 3.04 -18.21 -7.97
N PHE A 236 3.73 -17.32 -7.27
CA PHE A 236 4.07 -15.98 -7.76
C PHE A 236 5.54 -15.82 -8.14
N GLU A 237 6.23 -16.90 -8.47
CA GLU A 237 7.57 -16.81 -9.04
C GLU A 237 7.53 -16.72 -10.57
N GLN A 238 6.99 -15.63 -11.15
CA GLN A 238 7.31 -15.17 -12.51
C GLN A 238 7.20 -13.65 -12.64
#